data_AF-A0AAV9UTV8-F1
#
_entry.id   AF-A0AAV9UTV8-F1
#
_cell.length_a   1.000
_cell.length_b   1.000
_cell.length_c   1.000
_cell.angle_alpha   90.00
_cell.angle_beta   90.00
_cell.angle_gamma   90.00
#
_symmetry.space_group_name_H-M   'P 1'
#
loop_
_entity.id
_entity.type
_entity.pdbx_description
1 polymer ?
#
loop_
_entity_poly.entity_id
_entity_poly.type
_entity_poly.pdbx_seq_one_letter_code
_entity_poly.pdbx_strand_id
1 'polypeptide(L)'
;MAAALTGSAKSTWASFLKSIASFNGDLASMTAPPFILSKTSLVEYSAYWTEHPKLFVAPAKEADPEKRALLVLKWFLSTLKQQYSSRSEKLGSEKKPLNPFLGELFLGHWDDEEAGRTELISEQVSHHPPVTAYSIFNEKHGVKLQGYNGQKAGFASMTINVKQVGVARLRLEKWDEEYLITLPALHIEGLVYGSPFVELEKSTIIQSSTGFFAKIEYAGKGWVGGKSNSVTAELYDNKNGKLLYTISGQWTKELVVKQGKTEIERFEHGDKNPTTALSIKPIEEQDPLESRRAWAKVGAAIDKGDYEETGIEKSKIENAQRDLRKKEKEEGTTWERRYFSAVDQVEAIDALVDRAGKFMKGVLGLTPLCMDEPAKTNGVWVFDTKKYDDVISGRKAEEVKRAGEIVLEATEHATGTAEAQPLVDRE
;
A
#
# COMPACT_ATOMS: atom_id res chain seq x y z
N MET A 1 -0.23 24.75 10.78
CA MET A 1 -1.47 25.54 10.65
C MET A 1 -2.04 25.18 9.29
N ALA A 2 -3.17 24.47 9.23
CA ALA A 2 -3.79 24.15 7.94
C ALA A 2 -4.13 25.46 7.22
N ALA A 3 -3.72 25.61 5.97
CA ALA A 3 -4.09 26.77 5.16
C ALA A 3 -5.63 26.83 5.12
N ALA A 4 -6.21 27.93 5.58
CA ALA A 4 -7.67 28.09 5.54
C ALA A 4 -8.13 28.03 4.08
N LEU A 5 -9.08 27.13 3.78
CA LEU A 5 -9.69 27.03 2.45
C LEU A 5 -10.17 28.42 2.00
N THR A 6 -9.77 28.85 0.80
CA THR A 6 -10.22 30.12 0.20
C THR A 6 -11.66 30.00 -0.31
N GLY A 7 -12.32 31.11 -0.67
CA GLY A 7 -13.77 31.16 -0.95
C GLY A 7 -14.30 30.08 -1.90
N SER A 8 -13.69 29.95 -3.09
CA SER A 8 -14.05 28.90 -4.07
C SER A 8 -13.75 27.49 -3.55
N ALA A 9 -12.63 27.29 -2.83
CA ALA A 9 -12.31 26.00 -2.23
C ALA A 9 -13.33 25.59 -1.15
N LYS A 10 -13.93 26.54 -0.41
CA LYS A 10 -14.98 26.27 0.59
C LYS A 10 -16.28 25.79 -0.05
N SER A 11 -16.72 26.38 -1.16
CA SER A 11 -17.95 25.95 -1.83
C SER A 11 -17.78 24.57 -2.45
N THR A 12 -16.65 24.29 -3.10
CA THR A 12 -16.31 22.96 -3.62
C THR A 12 -16.21 21.92 -2.50
N TRP A 13 -15.66 22.28 -1.34
CA TRP A 13 -15.61 21.40 -0.16
C TRP A 13 -16.99 21.06 0.39
N ALA A 14 -17.89 22.05 0.50
CA ALA A 14 -19.26 21.82 0.95
C ALA A 14 -20.02 20.86 0.02
N SER A 15 -19.84 21.01 -1.30
CA SER A 15 -20.42 20.07 -2.27
C SER A 15 -19.83 18.67 -2.15
N PHE A 16 -18.53 18.56 -1.92
CA PHE A 16 -17.87 17.27 -1.68
C PHE A 16 -18.38 16.58 -0.41
N LEU A 17 -18.50 17.29 0.71
CA LEU A 17 -19.06 16.73 1.95
C LEU A 17 -20.52 16.28 1.79
N LYS A 18 -21.33 17.03 1.03
CA LYS A 18 -22.69 16.59 0.67
C LYS A 18 -22.69 15.31 -0.15
N SER A 19 -21.76 15.18 -1.10
CA SER A 19 -21.64 13.96 -1.90
C SER A 19 -21.27 12.75 -1.05
N ILE A 20 -20.37 12.90 -0.07
CA ILE A 20 -20.01 11.84 0.88
C ILE A 20 -21.23 11.37 1.67
N ALA A 21 -22.05 12.30 2.17
CA ALA A 21 -23.21 11.96 3.00
C ALA A 21 -24.27 11.12 2.25
N SER A 22 -24.30 11.17 0.92
CA SER A 22 -25.21 10.39 0.08
C SER A 22 -24.52 9.28 -0.72
N PHE A 23 -23.22 9.05 -0.51
CA PHE A 23 -22.44 8.12 -1.31
C PHE A 23 -22.57 6.67 -0.82
N ASN A 24 -23.00 5.78 -1.72
CA ASN A 24 -23.15 4.33 -1.47
C ASN A 24 -22.22 3.46 -2.37
N GLY A 25 -21.18 4.05 -2.96
CA GLY A 25 -20.29 3.38 -3.93
C GLY A 25 -18.86 3.12 -3.44
N ASP A 26 -17.94 2.92 -4.40
CA ASP A 26 -16.50 2.76 -4.14
C ASP A 26 -15.79 4.13 -4.06
N LEU A 27 -14.96 4.35 -3.03
CA LEU A 27 -14.16 5.57 -2.88
C LEU A 27 -13.36 5.93 -4.16
N ALA A 28 -12.91 4.92 -4.91
CA ALA A 28 -12.20 5.11 -6.16
C ALA A 28 -13.01 5.93 -7.19
N SER A 29 -14.32 5.68 -7.30
CA SER A 29 -15.22 6.36 -8.25
C SER A 29 -15.72 7.72 -7.78
N MET A 30 -15.48 8.11 -6.53
CA MET A 30 -15.92 9.39 -5.99
C MET A 30 -15.07 10.55 -6.54
N THR A 31 -15.70 11.54 -7.17
CA THR A 31 -14.99 12.76 -7.61
C THR A 31 -14.59 13.61 -6.41
N ALA A 32 -13.30 13.94 -6.31
CA ALA A 32 -12.74 14.72 -5.22
C ALA A 32 -12.16 16.06 -5.74
N PRO A 33 -12.25 17.15 -4.97
CA PRO A 33 -11.66 18.43 -5.36
C PRO A 33 -10.13 18.35 -5.55
N PRO A 34 -9.52 19.07 -6.52
CA PRO A 34 -8.09 18.99 -6.85
C PRO A 34 -7.16 19.28 -5.67
N PHE A 35 -7.56 20.19 -4.77
CA PHE A 35 -6.76 20.52 -3.59
C PHE A 35 -6.59 19.33 -2.63
N ILE A 36 -7.48 18.33 -2.67
CA ILE A 36 -7.34 17.06 -1.96
C ILE A 36 -6.89 15.89 -2.84
N LEU A 37 -6.50 16.12 -4.10
CA LEU A 37 -5.91 15.09 -4.96
C LEU A 37 -4.40 15.03 -4.74
N SER A 38 -3.88 13.82 -4.69
CA SER A 38 -2.45 13.53 -4.79
C SER A 38 -2.12 13.13 -6.22
N LYS A 39 -0.92 13.48 -6.68
CA LYS A 39 -0.35 12.97 -7.94
C LYS A 39 0.28 11.59 -7.81
N THR A 40 0.30 11.03 -6.60
CA THR A 40 0.83 9.69 -6.33
C THR A 40 -0.25 8.64 -6.55
N SER A 41 0.07 7.63 -7.35
CA SER A 41 -0.78 6.45 -7.54
C SER A 41 -0.62 5.44 -6.41
N LEU A 42 -1.67 4.67 -6.10
CA LEU A 42 -1.60 3.64 -5.06
C LEU A 42 -0.55 2.56 -5.32
N VAL A 43 -0.19 2.28 -6.59
CA VAL A 43 0.92 1.33 -6.89
C VAL A 43 2.27 1.80 -6.32
N GLU A 44 2.45 3.11 -6.09
CA GLU A 44 3.67 3.65 -5.49
C GLU A 44 3.75 3.37 -3.98
N TYR A 45 2.62 3.09 -3.32
CA TYR A 45 2.57 2.89 -1.87
C TYR A 45 3.32 1.61 -1.44
N SER A 46 3.52 0.67 -2.38
CA SER A 46 4.36 -0.51 -2.17
C SER A 46 5.79 -0.16 -1.73
N ALA A 47 6.31 1.02 -2.11
CA ALA A 47 7.65 1.45 -1.72
C ALA A 47 7.79 1.69 -0.20
N TYR A 48 6.69 2.01 0.50
CA TYR A 48 6.74 2.34 1.93
C TYR A 48 7.14 1.17 2.83
N TRP A 49 7.13 -0.07 2.32
CA TRP A 49 7.63 -1.24 3.04
C TRP A 49 9.14 -1.21 3.31
N THR A 50 9.91 -0.46 2.50
CA THR A 50 11.38 -0.58 2.50
C THR A 50 12.10 0.76 2.36
N GLU A 51 11.49 1.86 2.81
CA GLU A 51 12.21 3.14 2.94
C GLU A 51 13.34 3.11 4.00
N HIS A 52 13.41 2.05 4.81
CA HIS A 52 14.56 1.75 5.69
C HIS A 52 15.21 0.40 5.31
N PRO A 53 15.97 0.31 4.20
CA PRO A 53 16.56 -0.95 3.73
C PRO A 53 17.41 -1.67 4.79
N LYS A 54 18.11 -0.90 5.63
CA LYS A 54 18.91 -1.45 6.75
C LYS A 54 18.08 -2.26 7.74
N LEU A 55 16.91 -1.76 8.11
CA LEU A 55 15.99 -2.45 9.01
C LEU A 55 15.38 -3.67 8.32
N PHE A 56 15.07 -3.55 7.02
CA PHE A 56 14.53 -4.64 6.21
C PHE A 56 15.46 -5.85 6.15
N VAL A 57 16.77 -5.64 5.97
CA VAL A 57 17.74 -6.75 5.86
C VAL A 57 18.32 -7.21 7.20
N ALA A 58 18.12 -6.47 8.29
CA ALA A 58 18.68 -6.79 9.60
C ALA A 58 18.36 -8.21 10.10
N PRO A 59 17.11 -8.73 9.96
CA PRO A 59 16.78 -10.09 10.41
C PRO A 59 17.63 -11.20 9.75
N ALA A 60 18.10 -11.02 8.52
CA ALA A 60 18.92 -12.02 7.85
C ALA A 60 20.31 -12.22 8.49
N LYS A 61 20.77 -11.23 9.26
CA LYS A 61 22.09 -11.25 9.92
C LYS A 61 22.05 -11.88 11.32
N GLU A 62 20.87 -12.06 11.92
CA GLU A 62 20.70 -12.53 13.30
C GLU A 62 20.44 -14.05 13.36
N ALA A 63 21.20 -14.76 14.19
CA ALA A 63 21.14 -16.23 14.30
C ALA A 63 20.07 -16.72 15.29
N ASP A 64 19.77 -15.93 16.31
CA ASP A 64 18.74 -16.23 17.29
C ASP A 64 17.34 -15.96 16.72
N PRO A 65 16.46 -16.97 16.61
CA PRO A 65 15.14 -16.78 16.02
C PRO A 65 14.22 -15.86 16.86
N GLU A 66 14.42 -15.77 18.19
CA GLU A 66 13.69 -14.83 19.04
C GLU A 66 14.06 -13.38 18.67
N LYS A 67 15.36 -13.10 18.57
CA LYS A 67 15.86 -11.78 18.19
C LYS A 67 15.53 -11.43 16.75
N ARG A 68 15.54 -12.41 15.83
CA ARG A 68 15.04 -12.20 14.46
C ARG A 68 13.59 -11.76 14.44
N ALA A 69 12.72 -12.44 15.20
CA ALA A 69 11.31 -12.07 15.26
C ALA A 69 11.13 -10.64 15.82
N LEU A 70 11.94 -10.23 16.81
CA LEU A 70 11.97 -8.85 17.30
C LEU A 70 12.42 -7.86 16.22
N LEU A 71 13.46 -8.19 15.42
CA LEU A 71 13.92 -7.35 14.31
C LEU A 71 12.87 -7.21 13.22
N VAL A 72 12.13 -8.28 12.88
CA VAL A 72 11.01 -8.22 11.92
C VAL A 72 9.90 -7.33 12.43
N LEU A 73 9.54 -7.46 13.72
CA LEU A 73 8.54 -6.59 14.34
C LEU A 73 8.97 -5.11 14.30
N LYS A 74 10.24 -4.82 14.62
CA LYS A 74 10.79 -3.46 14.56
C LYS A 74 10.78 -2.89 13.13
N TRP A 75 11.20 -3.67 12.14
CA TRP A 75 11.13 -3.28 10.73
C TRP A 75 9.69 -2.97 10.33
N PHE A 76 8.72 -3.83 10.64
CA PHE A 76 7.32 -3.57 10.32
C PHE A 76 6.84 -2.25 10.92
N LEU A 77 7.11 -2.01 12.21
CA LEU A 77 6.73 -0.77 12.89
C LEU A 77 7.38 0.47 12.27
N SER A 78 8.61 0.36 11.73
CA SER A 78 9.28 1.48 11.06
C SER A 78 8.59 1.89 9.76
N THR A 79 7.87 0.97 9.10
CA THR A 79 7.12 1.26 7.86
C THR A 79 5.88 2.13 8.08
N LEU A 80 5.29 2.10 9.29
CA LEU A 80 3.98 2.70 9.56
C LEU A 80 3.95 4.21 9.29
N LYS A 81 5.01 4.92 9.69
CA LYS A 81 5.13 6.36 9.44
C LYS A 81 5.01 6.68 7.95
N GLN A 82 5.72 5.94 7.12
CA GLN A 82 5.76 6.20 5.68
C GLN A 82 4.48 5.76 4.98
N GLN A 83 3.91 4.63 5.42
CA GLN A 83 2.64 4.16 4.92
C GLN A 83 1.47 5.10 5.22
N TYR A 84 1.42 5.72 6.39
CA TYR A 84 0.17 6.32 6.89
C TYR A 84 0.25 7.77 7.36
N SER A 85 1.43 8.38 7.47
CA SER A 85 1.55 9.74 8.02
C SER A 85 2.44 10.68 7.19
N SER A 86 3.47 10.17 6.53
CA SER A 86 4.48 10.97 5.84
C SER A 86 3.92 11.95 4.81
N ARG A 87 2.88 11.54 4.09
CA ARG A 87 2.18 12.39 3.12
C ARG A 87 1.45 13.53 3.82
N SER A 88 0.74 13.22 4.91
CA SER A 88 0.06 14.23 5.71
C SER A 88 1.05 15.24 6.31
N GLU A 89 2.22 14.78 6.78
CA GLU A 89 3.28 15.64 7.28
C GLU A 89 3.87 16.55 6.17
N LYS A 90 4.08 16.01 4.96
CA LYS A 90 4.67 16.74 3.82
C LYS A 90 3.68 17.69 3.12
N LEU A 91 2.44 17.25 2.93
CA LEU A 91 1.41 17.95 2.15
C LEU A 91 0.45 18.77 3.03
N GLY A 92 0.55 18.65 4.35
CA GLY A 92 -0.31 19.31 5.33
C GLY A 92 -1.60 18.56 5.66
N SER A 93 -2.00 17.59 4.84
CA SER A 93 -3.14 16.68 5.08
C SER A 93 -3.06 15.45 4.18
N GLU A 94 -3.83 14.41 4.52
CA GLU A 94 -3.99 13.23 3.65
C GLU A 94 -4.80 13.61 2.41
N LYS A 95 -4.32 13.15 1.26
CA LYS A 95 -4.92 13.43 -0.05
C LYS A 95 -5.36 12.13 -0.71
N LYS A 96 -6.40 12.19 -1.52
CA LYS A 96 -6.87 11.06 -2.33
C LYS A 96 -5.79 10.71 -3.37
N PRO A 97 -5.19 9.51 -3.33
CA PRO A 97 -4.25 9.06 -4.36
C PRO A 97 -4.94 8.79 -5.69
N LEU A 98 -4.16 8.72 -6.77
CA LEU A 98 -4.66 8.24 -8.06
C LEU A 98 -5.05 6.77 -7.94
N ASN A 99 -6.20 6.40 -8.49
CA ASN A 99 -6.64 5.01 -8.55
C ASN A 99 -5.90 4.34 -9.72
N PRO A 100 -5.08 3.31 -9.48
CA PRO A 100 -4.26 2.76 -10.53
C PRO A 100 -5.10 2.07 -11.61
N PHE A 101 -4.67 2.18 -12.87
CA PHE A 101 -5.27 1.41 -13.95
C PHE A 101 -4.72 -0.03 -13.97
N LEU A 102 -5.45 -0.96 -14.59
CA LEU A 102 -5.02 -2.37 -14.66
C LEU A 102 -3.71 -2.50 -15.44
N GLY A 103 -2.72 -3.17 -14.85
CA GLY A 103 -1.39 -3.33 -15.44
C GLY A 103 -0.44 -2.16 -15.18
N GLU A 104 -0.86 -1.12 -14.45
CA GLU A 104 0.03 -0.04 -14.02
C GLU A 104 1.18 -0.57 -13.18
N LEU A 105 2.39 -0.04 -13.42
CA LEU A 105 3.62 -0.49 -12.79
C LEU A 105 4.25 0.60 -11.93
N PHE A 106 4.97 0.17 -10.89
CA PHE A 106 5.95 1.03 -10.23
C PHE A 106 7.19 0.24 -9.90
N LEU A 107 8.29 0.60 -10.55
CA LEU A 107 9.56 -0.11 -10.51
C LEU A 107 10.65 0.81 -9.97
N GLY A 108 11.58 0.25 -9.20
CA GLY A 108 12.68 1.03 -8.66
C GLY A 108 13.59 0.19 -7.78
N HIS A 109 14.60 0.83 -7.19
CA HIS A 109 15.49 0.19 -6.24
C HIS A 109 15.99 1.18 -5.19
N TRP A 110 16.43 0.67 -4.06
CA TRP A 110 17.21 1.42 -3.08
C TRP A 110 18.64 0.94 -3.12
N ASP A 111 19.58 1.88 -3.27
CA ASP A 111 21.00 1.65 -3.04
C ASP A 111 21.35 2.19 -1.65
N ASP A 112 21.48 1.28 -0.69
CA ASP A 112 21.89 1.61 0.67
C ASP A 112 23.31 1.09 0.93
N GLU A 113 24.16 1.92 1.57
CA GLU A 113 25.55 1.56 1.82
C GLU A 113 25.72 0.26 2.62
N GLU A 114 24.81 -0.01 3.57
CA GLU A 114 24.89 -1.16 4.45
C GLU A 114 24.07 -2.35 3.92
N ALA A 115 22.84 -2.09 3.47
CA ALA A 115 21.95 -3.13 2.97
C ALA A 115 22.30 -3.57 1.53
N GLY A 116 23.05 -2.76 0.79
CA GLY A 116 23.22 -2.93 -0.65
C GLY A 116 21.93 -2.64 -1.41
N ARG A 117 21.88 -3.16 -2.65
CA ARG A 117 20.75 -2.94 -3.55
C ARG A 117 19.53 -3.76 -3.16
N THR A 118 18.38 -3.10 -3.06
CA THR A 118 17.07 -3.72 -2.83
C THR A 118 16.12 -3.31 -3.95
N GLU A 119 15.55 -4.26 -4.67
CA GLU A 119 14.68 -4.03 -5.83
C GLU A 119 13.21 -3.94 -5.41
N LEU A 120 12.41 -3.13 -6.11
CA LEU A 120 10.97 -2.99 -5.98
C LEU A 120 10.29 -3.27 -7.31
N ILE A 121 9.30 -4.15 -7.28
CA ILE A 121 8.35 -4.40 -8.37
C ILE A 121 6.95 -4.27 -7.79
N SER A 122 6.16 -3.36 -8.34
CA SER A 122 4.75 -3.15 -7.97
C SER A 122 3.91 -3.15 -9.23
N GLU A 123 2.77 -3.84 -9.20
CA GLU A 123 1.85 -3.96 -10.33
C GLU A 123 0.40 -3.88 -9.85
N GLN A 124 -0.42 -3.11 -10.55
CA GLN A 124 -1.87 -3.16 -10.39
C GLN A 124 -2.41 -4.43 -11.07
N VAL A 125 -2.58 -5.48 -10.28
CA VAL A 125 -3.01 -6.80 -10.76
C VAL A 125 -4.53 -6.92 -10.91
N SER A 126 -5.32 -6.01 -10.34
CA SER A 126 -6.77 -5.96 -10.53
C SER A 126 -7.30 -4.54 -10.41
N HIS A 127 -8.33 -4.20 -11.18
CA HIS A 127 -9.02 -2.91 -11.10
C HIS A 127 -10.42 -3.01 -10.49
N HIS A 128 -11.11 -4.15 -10.66
CA HIS A 128 -12.42 -4.41 -10.04
C HIS A 128 -12.43 -5.79 -9.37
N PRO A 129 -12.23 -5.86 -8.03
CA PRO A 129 -11.83 -4.77 -7.14
C PRO A 129 -10.38 -4.31 -7.37
N PRO A 130 -9.98 -3.11 -6.91
CA PRO A 130 -8.61 -2.63 -7.03
C PRO A 130 -7.67 -3.46 -6.13
N VAL A 131 -6.62 -4.02 -6.73
CA VAL A 131 -5.57 -4.78 -6.03
C VAL A 131 -4.22 -4.45 -6.62
N THR A 132 -3.30 -4.04 -5.76
CA THR A 132 -1.88 -3.86 -6.06
C THR A 132 -1.11 -5.05 -5.49
N ALA A 133 -0.30 -5.72 -6.31
CA ALA A 133 0.67 -6.73 -5.86
C ALA A 133 2.07 -6.15 -5.93
N TYR A 134 2.95 -6.62 -5.05
CA TYR A 134 4.33 -6.15 -4.99
C TYR A 134 5.30 -7.26 -4.58
N SER A 135 6.54 -7.11 -5.03
CA SER A 135 7.70 -7.87 -4.60
C SER A 135 8.85 -6.91 -4.35
N ILE A 136 9.49 -7.06 -3.19
CA ILE A 136 10.68 -6.31 -2.79
C ILE A 136 11.73 -7.32 -2.35
N PHE A 137 12.91 -7.29 -2.95
CA PHE A 137 13.93 -8.29 -2.67
C PHE A 137 15.33 -7.72 -2.64
N ASN A 138 16.14 -8.28 -1.74
CA ASN A 138 17.56 -8.02 -1.59
C ASN A 138 18.31 -9.34 -1.79
N GLU A 139 18.89 -9.53 -2.97
CA GLU A 139 19.60 -10.78 -3.32
C GLU A 139 20.85 -10.99 -2.45
N LYS A 140 21.56 -9.91 -2.10
CA LYS A 140 22.78 -9.97 -1.28
C LYS A 140 22.54 -10.61 0.09
N HIS A 141 21.39 -10.32 0.70
CA HIS A 141 21.03 -10.80 2.03
C HIS A 141 19.97 -11.91 2.03
N GLY A 142 19.45 -12.31 0.87
CA GLY A 142 18.42 -13.35 0.75
C GLY A 142 17.13 -12.96 1.48
N VAL A 143 16.71 -11.70 1.37
CA VAL A 143 15.49 -11.18 1.99
C VAL A 143 14.48 -10.84 0.93
N LYS A 144 13.30 -11.48 0.98
CA LYS A 144 12.25 -11.33 -0.03
C LYS A 144 10.93 -11.03 0.64
N LEU A 145 10.37 -9.87 0.37
CA LEU A 145 9.02 -9.48 0.71
C LEU A 145 8.15 -9.61 -0.54
N GLN A 146 6.98 -10.21 -0.40
CA GLN A 146 5.95 -10.14 -1.42
C GLN A 146 4.59 -9.98 -0.76
N GLY A 147 3.65 -9.38 -1.46
CA GLY A 147 2.31 -9.23 -0.93
C GLY A 147 1.37 -8.62 -1.94
N TYR A 148 0.13 -8.48 -1.52
CA TYR A 148 -0.88 -7.75 -2.27
C TYR A 148 -1.82 -7.04 -1.32
N ASN A 149 -2.37 -5.91 -1.77
CA ASN A 149 -3.30 -5.09 -1.03
C ASN A 149 -4.47 -4.73 -1.92
N GLY A 150 -5.68 -5.00 -1.42
CA GLY A 150 -6.91 -4.39 -1.88
C GLY A 150 -7.55 -3.58 -0.76
N GLN A 151 -8.46 -2.68 -1.11
CA GLN A 151 -9.13 -1.81 -0.15
C GLN A 151 -10.64 -1.91 -0.30
N LYS A 152 -11.33 -1.93 0.84
CA LYS A 152 -12.77 -1.77 0.92
C LYS A 152 -13.06 -0.56 1.79
N ALA A 153 -13.46 0.53 1.15
CA ALA A 153 -13.86 1.75 1.81
C ALA A 153 -15.37 1.72 2.11
N GLY A 154 -15.77 2.28 3.25
CA GLY A 154 -17.16 2.54 3.61
C GLY A 154 -17.27 3.84 4.39
N PHE A 155 -18.37 4.55 4.21
CA PHE A 155 -18.57 5.86 4.80
C PHE A 155 -19.46 5.74 6.05
N ALA A 156 -19.04 6.35 7.15
CA ALA A 156 -19.85 6.45 8.36
C ALA A 156 -19.88 7.93 8.80
N SER A 157 -20.98 8.61 8.48
CA SER A 157 -21.13 10.06 8.68
C SER A 157 -20.02 10.83 7.94
N MET A 158 -19.05 11.40 8.66
CA MET A 158 -17.94 12.20 8.12
C MET A 158 -16.58 11.51 8.26
N THR A 159 -16.59 10.18 8.41
CA THR A 159 -15.41 9.33 8.53
C THR A 159 -15.39 8.31 7.39
N ILE A 160 -14.24 8.11 6.76
CA ILE A 160 -14.04 7.05 5.76
C ILE A 160 -13.36 5.88 6.47
N ASN A 161 -14.06 4.76 6.60
CA ASN A 161 -13.49 3.53 7.14
C ASN A 161 -12.90 2.71 5.98
N VAL A 162 -11.66 2.27 6.12
CA VAL A 162 -10.96 1.49 5.10
C VAL A 162 -10.52 0.17 5.71
N LYS A 163 -11.11 -0.92 5.22
CA LYS A 163 -10.62 -2.27 5.47
C LYS A 163 -9.59 -2.61 4.39
N GLN A 164 -8.37 -2.90 4.81
CA GLN A 164 -7.35 -3.47 3.95
C GLN A 164 -7.55 -4.99 3.83
N VAL A 165 -7.38 -5.50 2.61
CA VAL A 165 -7.55 -6.91 2.24
C VAL A 165 -6.25 -7.38 1.60
N GLY A 166 -5.88 -8.64 1.85
CA GLY A 166 -4.60 -9.20 1.43
C GLY A 166 -3.59 -9.26 2.58
N VAL A 167 -2.37 -9.68 2.26
CA VAL A 167 -1.32 -10.01 3.21
C VAL A 167 0.05 -9.67 2.64
N ALA A 168 1.02 -9.47 3.53
CA ALA A 168 2.44 -9.45 3.17
C ALA A 168 3.13 -10.70 3.72
N ARG A 169 4.15 -11.16 2.99
CA ARG A 169 4.97 -12.33 3.30
C ARG A 169 6.43 -11.96 3.21
N LEU A 170 7.15 -12.08 4.31
CA LEU A 170 8.59 -11.91 4.35
C LEU A 170 9.25 -13.30 4.42
N ARG A 171 10.21 -13.57 3.55
CA ARG A 171 11.04 -14.76 3.54
C ARG A 171 12.51 -14.39 3.80
N LEU A 172 13.12 -15.07 4.76
CA LEU A 172 14.55 -15.01 5.05
C LEU A 172 15.19 -16.32 4.57
N GLU A 173 15.80 -16.30 3.39
CA GLU A 173 16.25 -17.52 2.70
C GLU A 173 17.30 -18.29 3.50
N LYS A 174 18.24 -17.58 4.13
CA LYS A 174 19.29 -18.18 4.96
C LYS A 174 18.76 -19.09 6.06
N TRP A 175 17.57 -18.79 6.58
CA TRP A 175 16.97 -19.48 7.73
C TRP A 175 15.81 -20.38 7.35
N ASP A 176 15.44 -20.42 6.06
CA ASP A 176 14.17 -21.00 5.57
C ASP A 176 12.97 -20.56 6.43
N GLU A 177 12.94 -19.26 6.75
CA GLU A 177 11.99 -18.68 7.68
C GLU A 177 11.02 -17.76 6.96
N GLU A 178 9.73 -17.90 7.25
CA GLU A 178 8.66 -17.10 6.66
C GLU A 178 7.82 -16.40 7.72
N TYR A 179 7.40 -15.18 7.41
CA TYR A 179 6.52 -14.37 8.24
C TYR A 179 5.30 -13.96 7.43
N LEU A 180 4.11 -14.19 7.99
CA LEU A 180 2.85 -13.65 7.50
C LEU A 180 2.53 -12.37 8.26
N ILE A 181 2.20 -11.29 7.55
CA ILE A 181 1.86 -9.99 8.11
C ILE A 181 0.49 -9.58 7.59
N THR A 182 -0.46 -9.35 8.49
CA THR A 182 -1.78 -8.80 8.14
C THR A 182 -1.70 -7.29 8.00
N LEU A 183 -2.66 -6.69 7.31
CA LEU A 183 -2.68 -5.24 7.10
C LEU A 183 -3.66 -4.59 8.09
N PRO A 184 -3.32 -3.41 8.66
CA PRO A 184 -4.19 -2.76 9.62
C PRO A 184 -5.46 -2.23 8.95
N ALA A 185 -6.57 -2.21 9.69
CA ALA A 185 -7.69 -1.36 9.32
C ALA A 185 -7.35 0.09 9.68
N LEU A 186 -7.97 1.03 8.98
CA LEU A 186 -7.78 2.44 9.23
C LEU A 186 -9.06 3.21 8.99
N HIS A 187 -9.13 4.40 9.53
CA HIS A 187 -10.16 5.36 9.17
C HIS A 187 -9.55 6.74 8.92
N ILE A 188 -10.23 7.52 8.10
CA ILE A 188 -9.85 8.89 7.74
C ILE A 188 -10.81 9.84 8.45
N GLU A 189 -10.27 10.64 9.36
CA GLU A 189 -10.99 11.71 10.06
C GLU A 189 -10.65 13.09 9.47
N GLY A 190 -11.17 14.16 10.07
CA GLY A 190 -10.79 15.54 9.72
C GLY A 190 -11.44 16.08 8.44
N LEU A 191 -12.35 15.32 7.81
CA LEU A 191 -13.08 15.75 6.61
C LEU A 191 -13.89 17.03 6.84
N VAL A 192 -14.61 17.15 7.96
CA VAL A 192 -15.40 18.37 8.25
C VAL A 192 -14.52 19.63 8.26
N TYR A 193 -13.28 19.49 8.74
CA TYR A 193 -12.35 20.60 8.90
C TYR A 193 -11.43 20.82 7.69
N GLY A 194 -11.61 20.05 6.60
CA GLY A 194 -10.79 20.19 5.40
C GLY A 194 -9.33 19.74 5.57
N SER A 195 -9.03 18.97 6.61
CA SER A 195 -7.67 18.48 6.91
C SER A 195 -7.72 16.98 7.20
N PRO A 196 -7.91 16.13 6.17
CA PRO A 196 -8.01 14.70 6.36
C PRO A 196 -6.73 14.12 6.99
N PHE A 197 -6.86 13.12 7.86
CA PHE A 197 -5.72 12.38 8.40
C PHE A 197 -6.09 10.93 8.69
N VAL A 198 -5.10 10.04 8.62
CA VAL A 198 -5.25 8.61 8.89
C VAL A 198 -5.07 8.34 10.39
N GLU A 199 -5.97 7.54 10.96
CA GLU A 199 -5.77 6.83 12.21
C GLU A 199 -5.88 5.32 11.96
N LEU A 200 -4.94 4.57 12.53
CA LEU A 200 -4.93 3.11 12.45
C LEU A 200 -5.79 2.54 13.57
N GLU A 201 -6.44 1.40 13.30
CA GLU A 201 -7.31 0.73 14.25
C GLU A 201 -7.18 -0.80 14.16
N LYS A 202 -7.84 -1.49 15.10
CA LYS A 202 -7.76 -2.95 15.26
C LYS A 202 -6.32 -3.40 15.51
N SER A 203 -5.94 -4.56 14.96
CA SER A 203 -4.63 -5.13 15.17
C SER A 203 -3.99 -5.62 13.88
N THR A 204 -2.68 -5.45 13.80
CA THR A 204 -1.83 -6.22 12.87
C THR A 204 -1.28 -7.44 13.58
N ILE A 205 -1.24 -8.56 12.88
CA ILE A 205 -0.62 -9.81 13.34
C ILE A 205 0.61 -10.08 12.48
N ILE A 206 1.69 -10.51 13.13
CA ILE A 206 2.87 -11.09 12.48
C ILE A 206 3.05 -12.51 13.01
N GLN A 207 2.97 -13.51 12.14
CA GLN A 207 3.20 -14.91 12.51
C GLN A 207 4.43 -15.44 11.78
N SER A 208 5.42 -15.92 12.55
CA SER A 208 6.61 -16.59 12.02
C SER A 208 6.42 -18.11 11.89
N SER A 209 7.05 -18.74 10.91
CA SER A 209 7.16 -20.19 10.78
C SER A 209 7.92 -20.84 11.95
N THR A 210 8.82 -20.10 12.61
CA THR A 210 9.57 -20.57 13.80
C THR A 210 8.73 -20.58 15.09
N GLY A 211 7.51 -20.05 15.04
CA GLY A 211 6.56 -20.06 16.14
C GLY A 211 6.54 -18.79 16.99
N PHE A 212 7.24 -17.73 16.61
CA PHE A 212 7.02 -16.43 17.25
C PHE A 212 5.79 -15.72 16.66
N PHE A 213 5.06 -15.00 17.51
CA PHE A 213 3.85 -14.28 17.14
C PHE A 213 3.88 -12.88 17.73
N ALA A 214 3.62 -11.87 16.89
CA ALA A 214 3.41 -10.52 17.36
C ALA A 214 1.97 -10.06 17.11
N LYS A 215 1.40 -9.39 18.11
CA LYS A 215 0.16 -8.63 17.99
C LYS A 215 0.48 -7.16 18.17
N ILE A 216 0.05 -6.34 17.22
CA ILE A 216 0.26 -4.89 17.19
C ILE A 216 -1.10 -4.23 17.29
N GLU A 217 -1.37 -3.50 18.36
CA GLU A 217 -2.61 -2.76 18.59
C GLU A 217 -2.38 -1.26 18.40
N TYR A 218 -3.32 -0.62 17.71
CA TYR A 218 -3.28 0.81 17.41
C TYR A 218 -4.32 1.57 18.23
N ALA A 219 -3.97 2.77 18.67
CA ALA A 219 -4.88 3.66 19.38
C ALA A 219 -4.68 5.13 18.96
N GLY A 220 -5.79 5.84 18.78
CA GLY A 220 -5.83 7.26 18.46
C GLY A 220 -6.22 8.15 19.65
N LYS A 221 -6.34 9.46 19.40
CA LYS A 221 -6.69 10.48 20.42
C LYS A 221 -8.04 10.26 21.12
N GLY A 222 -8.96 9.53 20.50
CA GLY A 222 -10.31 9.27 21.04
C GLY A 222 -10.35 8.32 22.24
N TRP A 223 -9.26 7.58 22.51
CA TRP A 223 -9.15 6.77 23.72
C TRP A 223 -8.81 7.68 24.91
N VAL A 224 -9.47 7.53 26.06
CA VAL A 224 -9.39 8.45 27.21
C VAL A 224 -7.93 8.83 27.55
N GLY A 225 -7.54 10.07 27.23
CA GLY A 225 -6.20 10.62 27.50
C GLY A 225 -5.08 10.14 26.55
N GLY A 226 -5.40 9.41 25.49
CA GLY A 226 -4.47 8.83 24.53
C GLY A 226 -3.81 9.85 23.60
N LYS A 227 -2.56 9.60 23.21
CA LYS A 227 -1.87 10.37 22.15
C LYS A 227 -2.30 9.82 20.78
N SER A 228 -2.33 10.67 19.75
CA SER A 228 -2.55 10.19 18.37
C SER A 228 -1.48 9.21 17.96
N ASN A 229 -1.83 8.30 17.06
CA ASN A 229 -0.87 7.38 16.45
C ASN A 229 -0.11 6.54 17.50
N SER A 230 -0.76 6.18 18.60
CA SER A 230 -0.18 5.31 19.61
C SER A 230 -0.19 3.86 19.13
N VAL A 231 0.83 3.11 19.51
CA VAL A 231 0.94 1.68 19.23
C VAL A 231 1.44 0.93 20.47
N THR A 232 0.90 -0.25 20.67
CA THR A 232 1.43 -1.26 21.59
C THR A 232 1.58 -2.56 20.81
N ALA A 233 2.79 -3.07 20.70
CA ALA A 233 3.09 -4.36 20.10
C ALA A 233 3.66 -5.31 21.14
N GLU A 234 3.21 -6.56 21.08
CA GLU A 234 3.62 -7.61 22.00
C GLU A 234 4.12 -8.80 21.20
N LEU A 235 5.33 -9.27 21.51
CA LEU A 235 5.96 -10.42 20.87
C LEU A 235 5.96 -11.62 21.83
N TYR A 236 5.43 -12.73 21.37
CA TYR A 236 5.22 -13.96 22.13
C TYR A 236 5.98 -15.14 21.52
N ASP A 237 6.35 -16.09 22.37
CA ASP A 237 6.72 -17.46 21.96
C ASP A 237 5.46 -18.34 21.92
N ASN A 238 5.06 -18.83 20.74
CA ASN A 238 3.85 -19.66 20.63
C ASN A 238 3.96 -20.99 21.37
N LYS A 239 5.18 -21.49 21.64
CA LYS A 239 5.38 -22.80 22.28
C LYS A 239 4.87 -22.81 23.72
N ASN A 240 4.99 -21.70 24.42
CA ASN A 240 4.67 -21.58 25.85
C ASN A 240 3.75 -20.40 26.18
N GLY A 241 3.40 -19.55 25.20
CA GLY A 241 2.56 -18.37 25.41
C GLY A 241 3.26 -17.24 26.17
N LYS A 242 4.58 -17.31 26.33
CA LYS A 242 5.34 -16.32 27.08
C LYS A 242 5.43 -15.02 26.29
N LEU A 243 5.08 -13.91 26.93
CA LEU A 243 5.39 -12.56 26.46
C LEU A 243 6.89 -12.30 26.60
N LEU A 244 7.56 -12.01 25.50
CA LEU A 244 9.00 -11.81 25.42
C LEU A 244 9.35 -10.32 25.43
N TYR A 245 8.68 -9.54 24.57
CA TYR A 245 8.94 -8.12 24.40
C TYR A 245 7.65 -7.34 24.23
N THR A 246 7.68 -6.09 24.70
CA THR A 246 6.66 -5.09 24.42
C THR A 246 7.31 -3.89 23.74
N ILE A 247 6.77 -3.46 22.60
CA ILE A 247 7.16 -2.22 21.93
C ILE A 247 6.00 -1.25 22.02
N SER A 248 6.20 -0.07 22.60
CA SER A 248 5.12 0.91 22.76
C SER A 248 5.60 2.33 22.48
N GLY A 249 4.72 3.18 21.97
CA GLY A 249 5.05 4.59 21.70
C GLY A 249 4.10 5.21 20.68
N GLN A 250 4.60 6.20 19.95
CA GLN A 250 3.90 6.80 18.82
C GLN A 250 4.60 6.38 17.53
N TRP A 251 3.92 5.63 16.65
CA TRP A 251 4.50 5.07 15.42
C TRP A 251 4.90 6.13 14.37
N THR A 252 4.64 7.41 14.65
CA THR A 252 5.08 8.57 13.86
C THR A 252 6.31 9.28 14.44
N LYS A 253 6.68 8.97 15.70
CA LYS A 253 7.72 9.70 16.45
C LYS A 253 8.77 8.78 17.05
N GLU A 254 8.39 8.01 18.07
CA GLU A 254 9.32 7.20 18.84
C GLU A 254 8.63 5.93 19.35
N LEU A 255 9.42 4.86 19.45
CA LEU A 255 9.04 3.55 19.93
C LEU A 255 10.06 3.09 20.97
N VAL A 256 9.55 2.51 22.06
CA VAL A 256 10.37 1.99 23.16
C VAL A 256 10.20 0.48 23.22
N VAL A 257 11.31 -0.25 23.14
CA VAL A 257 11.35 -1.71 23.28
C VAL A 257 11.66 -2.08 24.72
N LYS A 258 10.84 -2.95 25.31
CA LYS A 258 11.00 -3.45 26.66
C LYS A 258 11.06 -4.97 26.68
N GLN A 259 11.93 -5.49 27.55
CA GLN A 259 11.90 -6.88 27.99
C GLN A 259 11.45 -6.91 29.44
N GLY A 260 10.23 -7.40 29.69
CA GLY A 260 9.56 -7.21 30.98
C GLY A 260 9.36 -5.71 31.29
N LYS A 261 9.93 -5.23 32.39
CA LYS A 261 9.85 -3.80 32.80
C LYS A 261 11.03 -2.95 32.32
N THR A 262 12.07 -3.58 31.77
CA THR A 262 13.32 -2.91 31.41
C THR A 262 13.25 -2.40 29.98
N GLU A 263 13.49 -1.09 29.80
CA GLU A 263 13.76 -0.52 28.47
C GLU A 263 15.13 -0.97 27.99
N ILE A 264 15.16 -1.65 26.84
CA ILE A 264 16.39 -2.17 26.24
C ILE A 264 16.80 -1.40 24.99
N GLU A 265 15.85 -0.71 24.35
CA GLU A 265 16.10 0.06 23.14
C GLU A 265 15.03 1.14 22.93
N ARG A 266 15.44 2.23 22.29
CA ARG A 266 14.55 3.30 21.80
C ARG A 266 14.82 3.55 20.32
N PHE A 267 13.76 3.60 19.53
CA PHE A 267 13.78 3.89 18.10
C PHE A 267 13.06 5.22 17.83
N GLU A 268 13.73 6.17 17.20
CA GLU A 268 13.19 7.49 16.86
C GLU A 268 13.16 7.69 15.34
N HIS A 269 12.03 8.11 14.80
CA HIS A 269 11.91 8.45 13.37
C HIS A 269 12.61 9.78 13.03
N GLY A 270 12.81 10.03 11.73
CA GLY A 270 13.39 11.29 11.25
C GLY A 270 14.92 11.21 11.21
N ASP A 271 15.60 12.29 11.63
CA ASP A 271 17.06 12.43 11.46
C ASP A 271 17.88 11.34 12.17
N LYS A 272 17.31 10.71 13.21
CA LYS A 272 17.95 9.58 13.91
C LYS A 272 17.93 8.28 13.12
N ASN A 273 16.92 8.09 12.26
CA ASN A 273 16.75 6.94 11.39
C ASN A 273 16.25 7.41 10.02
N PRO A 274 17.14 8.03 9.23
CA PRO A 274 16.78 8.60 7.93
C PRO A 274 16.36 7.48 6.97
N THR A 275 15.51 7.84 6.01
CA THR A 275 15.13 6.93 4.94
C THR A 275 16.13 6.94 3.81
N THR A 276 16.16 5.85 3.05
CA THR A 276 16.87 5.77 1.78
C THR A 276 15.90 6.11 0.66
N ALA A 277 16.27 7.05 -0.21
CA ALA A 277 15.44 7.44 -1.34
C ALA A 277 15.34 6.30 -2.36
N LEU A 278 14.15 6.09 -2.92
CA LEU A 278 13.95 5.16 -4.02
C LEU A 278 14.55 5.76 -5.31
N SER A 279 15.47 5.03 -5.92
CA SER A 279 16.00 5.28 -7.25
C SER A 279 15.01 4.77 -8.29
N ILE A 280 14.58 5.68 -9.17
CA ILE A 280 13.69 5.40 -10.29
C ILE A 280 14.28 5.98 -11.57
N LYS A 281 13.91 5.43 -12.71
CA LYS A 281 14.34 5.96 -14.01
C LYS A 281 13.76 7.36 -14.26
N PRO A 282 14.46 8.21 -15.03
CA PRO A 282 13.85 9.42 -15.61
C PRO A 282 12.54 9.09 -16.34
N ILE A 283 11.56 10.01 -16.32
CA ILE A 283 10.21 9.77 -16.87
C ILE A 283 10.26 9.35 -18.34
N GLU A 284 11.20 9.90 -19.10
CA GLU A 284 11.39 9.66 -20.52
C GLU A 284 11.90 8.23 -20.81
N GLU A 285 12.57 7.61 -19.83
CA GLU A 285 13.14 6.26 -19.90
C GLU A 285 12.25 5.19 -19.28
N GLN A 286 11.17 5.60 -18.60
CA GLN A 286 10.20 4.68 -18.00
C GLN A 286 9.34 4.00 -19.06
N ASP A 287 8.91 2.77 -18.82
CA ASP A 287 7.87 2.12 -19.63
C ASP A 287 6.56 2.93 -19.57
N PRO A 288 5.75 3.02 -20.64
CA PRO A 288 4.49 3.75 -20.61
C PRO A 288 3.47 3.30 -19.56
N LEU A 289 3.58 2.07 -19.06
CA LEU A 289 2.77 1.56 -17.95
C LEU A 289 3.29 1.98 -16.57
N GLU A 290 4.51 2.52 -16.47
CA GLU A 290 5.03 3.01 -15.20
C GLU A 290 4.27 4.26 -14.74
N SER A 291 3.81 4.24 -13.48
CA SER A 291 2.89 5.20 -12.86
C SER A 291 3.25 6.65 -13.18
N ARG A 292 4.51 7.05 -12.96
CA ARG A 292 4.91 8.45 -13.11
C ARG A 292 4.90 8.93 -14.55
N ARG A 293 5.19 8.04 -15.51
CA ARG A 293 5.06 8.33 -16.94
C ARG A 293 3.60 8.36 -17.37
N ALA A 294 2.83 7.34 -17.01
CA ALA A 294 1.41 7.23 -17.37
C ALA A 294 0.58 8.41 -16.85
N TRP A 295 0.82 8.83 -15.60
CA TRP A 295 0.09 9.90 -14.93
C TRP A 295 0.74 11.29 -15.07
N ALA A 296 1.80 11.45 -15.87
CA ALA A 296 2.59 12.69 -15.92
C ALA A 296 1.73 13.94 -16.20
N LYS A 297 0.81 13.86 -17.18
CA LYS A 297 -0.08 14.99 -17.55
C LYS A 297 -1.08 15.33 -16.45
N VAL A 298 -1.66 14.30 -15.81
CA VAL A 298 -2.56 14.47 -14.66
C VAL A 298 -1.82 15.11 -13.49
N GLY A 299 -0.60 14.64 -13.20
CA GLY A 299 0.25 15.20 -12.16
C GLY A 299 0.60 16.67 -12.41
N ALA A 300 0.92 17.04 -13.65
CA ALA A 300 1.19 18.42 -14.04
C ALA A 300 -0.04 19.34 -13.88
N ALA A 301 -1.24 18.86 -14.22
CA ALA A 301 -2.49 19.60 -14.02
C ALA A 301 -2.82 19.79 -12.53
N ILE A 302 -2.61 18.74 -11.71
CA ILE A 302 -2.76 18.82 -10.24
C ILE A 302 -1.79 19.86 -9.65
N ASP A 303 -0.52 19.86 -10.07
CA ASP A 303 0.49 20.82 -9.59
C ASP A 303 0.13 22.27 -9.94
N LYS A 304 -0.51 22.51 -11.09
CA LYS A 304 -1.04 23.83 -11.49
C LYS A 304 -2.33 24.20 -10.76
N GLY A 305 -3.01 23.25 -10.13
CA GLY A 305 -4.34 23.44 -9.54
C GLY A 305 -5.47 23.58 -10.57
N ASP A 306 -5.26 23.10 -11.80
CA ASP A 306 -6.24 23.18 -12.89
C ASP A 306 -7.26 22.03 -12.77
N TYR A 307 -8.47 22.35 -12.31
CA TYR A 307 -9.56 21.37 -12.13
C TYR A 307 -9.97 20.72 -13.45
N GLU A 308 -10.14 21.54 -14.48
CA GLU A 308 -10.70 21.13 -15.75
C GLU A 308 -9.70 20.25 -16.48
N GLU A 309 -8.44 20.68 -16.57
CA GLU A 309 -7.37 19.90 -17.21
C GLU A 309 -7.10 18.60 -16.45
N THR A 310 -7.14 18.61 -15.10
CA THR A 310 -7.02 17.38 -14.30
C THR A 310 -8.12 16.37 -14.64
N GLY A 311 -9.38 16.84 -14.74
CA GLY A 311 -10.51 16.00 -15.11
C GLY A 311 -10.40 15.45 -16.53
N ILE A 312 -9.99 16.28 -17.49
CA ILE A 312 -9.79 15.90 -18.90
C ILE A 312 -8.71 14.83 -19.01
N GLU A 313 -7.50 15.08 -18.51
CA GLU A 313 -6.37 14.15 -18.66
C GLU A 313 -6.63 12.82 -17.94
N LYS A 314 -7.29 12.85 -16.77
CA LYS A 314 -7.71 11.64 -16.05
C LYS A 314 -8.75 10.85 -16.85
N SER A 315 -9.73 11.53 -17.46
CA SER A 315 -10.77 10.88 -18.25
C SER A 315 -10.21 10.18 -19.49
N LYS A 316 -9.15 10.72 -20.11
CA LYS A 316 -8.47 10.07 -21.26
C LYS A 316 -7.97 8.67 -20.88
N ILE A 317 -7.25 8.56 -19.77
CA ILE A 317 -6.71 7.28 -19.28
C ILE A 317 -7.85 6.33 -18.91
N GLU A 318 -8.87 6.80 -18.18
CA GLU A 318 -9.98 5.96 -17.74
C GLU A 318 -10.87 5.46 -18.89
N ASN A 319 -11.13 6.29 -19.90
CA ASN A 319 -11.92 5.90 -21.08
C ASN A 319 -11.15 4.88 -21.91
N ALA A 320 -9.86 5.10 -22.15
CA ALA A 320 -9.02 4.15 -22.85
C ALA A 320 -8.95 2.78 -22.18
N GLN A 321 -8.83 2.77 -20.85
CA GLN A 321 -8.86 1.52 -20.08
C GLN A 321 -10.21 0.82 -20.23
N ARG A 322 -11.33 1.56 -20.18
CA ARG A 322 -12.68 1.01 -20.43
C ARG A 322 -12.81 0.41 -21.83
N ASP A 323 -12.31 1.09 -22.86
CA ASP A 323 -12.35 0.61 -24.24
C ASP A 323 -11.48 -0.64 -24.43
N LEU A 324 -10.30 -0.68 -23.82
CA LEU A 324 -9.45 -1.86 -23.81
C LEU A 324 -10.13 -3.06 -23.12
N ARG A 325 -10.78 -2.85 -21.97
CA ARG A 325 -11.55 -3.91 -21.29
C ARG A 325 -12.72 -4.41 -22.14
N LYS A 326 -13.38 -3.51 -22.87
CA LYS A 326 -14.47 -3.87 -23.79
C LYS A 326 -13.96 -4.76 -24.92
N LYS A 327 -12.83 -4.38 -25.54
CA LYS A 327 -12.19 -5.17 -26.59
C LYS A 327 -11.76 -6.55 -26.11
N GLU A 328 -11.11 -6.65 -24.95
CA GLU A 328 -10.75 -7.96 -24.38
C GLU A 328 -11.97 -8.85 -24.15
N LYS A 329 -13.07 -8.28 -23.67
CA LYS A 329 -14.33 -9.02 -23.49
C LYS A 329 -14.92 -9.50 -24.81
N GLU A 330 -14.87 -8.69 -25.86
CA GLU A 330 -15.34 -9.04 -27.21
C GLU A 330 -14.47 -10.15 -27.84
N GLU A 331 -13.17 -10.12 -27.59
CA GLU A 331 -12.19 -11.10 -28.09
C GLU A 331 -12.07 -12.35 -27.21
N GLY A 332 -12.71 -12.38 -26.04
CA GLY A 332 -12.59 -13.47 -25.07
C GLY A 332 -11.19 -13.58 -24.45
N THR A 333 -10.42 -12.49 -24.45
CA THR A 333 -9.07 -12.42 -23.87
C THR A 333 -9.11 -11.79 -22.48
N THR A 334 -8.00 -11.90 -21.75
CA THR A 334 -7.84 -11.23 -20.45
C THR A 334 -6.44 -10.62 -20.38
N TRP A 335 -6.32 -9.50 -19.67
CA TRP A 335 -5.02 -8.87 -19.43
C TRP A 335 -4.04 -9.84 -18.75
N GLU A 336 -2.91 -10.09 -19.40
CA GLU A 336 -1.83 -10.85 -18.81
C GLU A 336 -1.03 -9.95 -17.86
N ARG A 337 -0.96 -10.35 -16.58
CA ARG A 337 -0.15 -9.63 -15.58
C ARG A 337 1.33 -9.85 -15.85
N ARG A 338 2.13 -8.80 -15.74
CA ARG A 338 3.52 -8.76 -16.19
C ARG A 338 4.47 -9.49 -15.24
N TYR A 339 4.27 -9.37 -13.92
CA TYR A 339 5.19 -9.92 -12.91
C TYR A 339 4.53 -10.84 -11.90
N PHE A 340 3.19 -10.89 -11.88
CA PHE A 340 2.43 -11.66 -10.89
C PHE A 340 1.49 -12.67 -11.55
N SER A 341 1.17 -13.70 -10.79
CA SER A 341 0.21 -14.73 -11.16
C SER A 341 -0.82 -14.89 -10.03
N ALA A 342 -2.07 -15.09 -10.40
CA ALA A 342 -3.14 -15.41 -9.44
C ALA A 342 -3.15 -16.92 -9.19
N VAL A 343 -3.21 -17.31 -7.93
CA VAL A 343 -3.39 -18.70 -7.49
C VAL A 343 -4.57 -18.77 -6.53
N ASP A 344 -5.14 -19.97 -6.37
CA ASP A 344 -6.29 -20.18 -5.47
C ASP A 344 -5.88 -20.12 -4.00
N GLN A 345 -4.71 -20.69 -3.69
CA GLN A 345 -4.18 -20.79 -2.34
C GLN A 345 -2.65 -20.88 -2.34
N VAL A 346 -2.05 -20.62 -1.19
CA VAL A 346 -0.62 -20.81 -0.95
C VAL A 346 -0.47 -21.52 0.38
N GLU A 347 -0.06 -22.79 0.35
CA GLU A 347 -0.01 -23.66 1.54
C GLU A 347 0.78 -23.05 2.71
N ALA A 348 1.88 -22.36 2.42
CA ALA A 348 2.68 -21.69 3.43
C ALA A 348 1.92 -20.54 4.13
N ILE A 349 1.06 -19.82 3.40
CA ILE A 349 0.17 -18.82 3.99
C ILE A 349 -0.84 -19.51 4.90
N ASP A 350 -1.52 -20.54 4.40
CA ASP A 350 -2.56 -21.25 5.15
C ASP A 350 -2.00 -21.83 6.45
N ALA A 351 -0.81 -22.43 6.41
CA ALA A 351 -0.12 -22.93 7.59
C ALA A 351 0.19 -21.84 8.63
N LEU A 352 0.57 -20.64 8.18
CA LEU A 352 0.82 -19.50 9.07
C LEU A 352 -0.49 -18.93 9.63
N VAL A 353 -1.56 -18.84 8.83
CA VAL A 353 -2.89 -18.43 9.28
C VAL A 353 -3.42 -19.38 10.35
N ASP A 354 -3.35 -20.68 10.13
CA ASP A 354 -3.78 -21.70 11.08
C ASP A 354 -3.00 -21.61 12.40
N ARG A 355 -1.68 -21.41 12.31
CA ARG A 355 -0.82 -21.24 13.49
C ARG A 355 -1.22 -19.99 14.28
N ALA A 356 -1.40 -18.86 13.60
CA ALA A 356 -1.84 -17.62 14.23
C ALA A 356 -3.22 -17.78 14.87
N GLY A 357 -4.17 -18.39 14.18
CA GLY A 357 -5.53 -18.64 14.66
C GLY A 357 -5.55 -19.52 15.91
N LYS A 358 -4.75 -20.60 15.94
CA LYS A 358 -4.59 -21.46 17.13
C LYS A 358 -4.01 -20.68 18.31
N PHE A 359 -2.98 -19.86 18.09
CA PHE A 359 -2.38 -19.06 19.15
C PHE A 359 -3.35 -18.02 19.70
N MET A 360 -3.99 -17.24 18.83
CA MET A 360 -4.97 -16.22 19.22
C MET A 360 -6.11 -16.81 20.05
N LYS A 361 -6.68 -17.94 19.63
CA LYS A 361 -7.78 -18.60 20.35
C LYS A 361 -7.32 -19.27 21.65
N GLY A 362 -6.24 -20.04 21.58
CA GLY A 362 -5.81 -20.90 22.68
C GLY A 362 -5.04 -20.18 23.78
N VAL A 363 -4.27 -19.14 23.43
CA VAL A 363 -3.39 -18.42 24.37
C VAL A 363 -3.96 -17.05 24.72
N LEU A 364 -4.42 -16.29 23.73
CA LEU A 364 -4.92 -14.93 23.97
C LEU A 364 -6.44 -14.87 24.22
N GLY A 365 -7.18 -15.95 24.01
CA GLY A 365 -8.64 -15.98 24.14
C GLY A 365 -9.36 -15.08 23.14
N LEU A 366 -8.74 -14.78 22.00
CA LEU A 366 -9.25 -13.90 20.95
C LEU A 366 -9.89 -14.70 19.81
N THR A 367 -10.69 -14.01 18.99
CA THR A 367 -11.18 -14.58 17.74
C THR A 367 -10.02 -15.03 16.86
N PRO A 368 -10.02 -16.27 16.33
CA PRO A 368 -8.98 -16.74 15.42
C PRO A 368 -8.82 -15.80 14.22
N LEU A 369 -7.58 -15.65 13.76
CA LEU A 369 -7.32 -15.02 12.48
C LEU A 369 -7.97 -15.85 11.36
N CYS A 370 -8.71 -15.19 10.48
CA CYS A 370 -9.15 -15.73 9.22
C CYS A 370 -8.69 -14.80 8.09
N MET A 371 -8.19 -15.38 7.01
CA MET A 371 -7.97 -14.61 5.80
C MET A 371 -9.29 -14.23 5.16
N ASP A 372 -9.29 -13.08 4.51
CA ASP A 372 -10.36 -12.73 3.61
C ASP A 372 -10.42 -13.71 2.43
N GLU A 373 -11.63 -14.02 1.96
CA GLU A 373 -11.85 -14.90 0.82
C GLU A 373 -11.07 -14.42 -0.42
N PRO A 374 -10.34 -15.28 -1.15
CA PRO A 374 -9.58 -14.91 -2.34
C PRO A 374 -10.41 -14.18 -3.40
N ALA A 375 -11.70 -14.47 -3.50
CA ALA A 375 -12.63 -13.78 -4.39
C ALA A 375 -12.69 -12.26 -4.16
N LYS A 376 -12.37 -11.78 -2.95
CA LYS A 376 -12.33 -10.34 -2.62
C LYS A 376 -11.13 -9.63 -3.25
N THR A 377 -10.16 -10.36 -3.79
CA THR A 377 -8.94 -9.84 -4.43
C THR A 377 -8.68 -10.46 -5.81
N ASN A 378 -9.67 -11.16 -6.39
CA ASN A 378 -9.50 -11.93 -7.63
C ASN A 378 -8.36 -12.96 -7.57
N GLY A 379 -8.21 -13.62 -6.41
CA GLY A 379 -7.19 -14.63 -6.14
C GLY A 379 -6.15 -14.19 -5.12
N VAL A 380 -5.24 -15.12 -4.79
CA VAL A 380 -4.02 -14.85 -4.04
C VAL A 380 -2.93 -14.52 -5.06
N TRP A 381 -2.33 -13.34 -4.96
CA TRP A 381 -1.32 -12.90 -5.92
C TRP A 381 0.08 -13.25 -5.44
N VAL A 382 0.85 -13.92 -6.29
CA VAL A 382 2.23 -14.34 -6.03
C VAL A 382 3.16 -13.76 -7.08
N PHE A 383 4.38 -13.40 -6.65
CA PHE A 383 5.42 -12.99 -7.58
C PHE A 383 5.85 -14.17 -8.45
N ASP A 384 5.86 -13.99 -9.76
CA ASP A 384 6.16 -15.03 -10.74
C ASP A 384 7.57 -14.82 -11.29
N THR A 385 8.54 -15.56 -10.73
CA THR A 385 9.95 -15.45 -11.10
C THR A 385 10.17 -15.74 -12.59
N LYS A 386 9.41 -16.67 -13.18
CA LYS A 386 9.55 -16.97 -14.60
C LYS A 386 9.12 -15.77 -15.45
N LYS A 387 7.99 -15.15 -15.13
CA LYS A 387 7.56 -13.92 -15.82
C LYS A 387 8.56 -12.79 -15.66
N TYR A 388 9.08 -12.60 -14.45
CA TYR A 388 10.13 -11.63 -14.19
C TYR A 388 11.36 -11.89 -15.07
N ASP A 389 11.88 -13.12 -15.07
CA ASP A 389 13.03 -13.54 -15.88
C ASP A 389 12.79 -13.36 -17.38
N ASP A 390 11.59 -13.68 -17.86
CA ASP A 390 11.17 -13.48 -19.25
C ASP A 390 11.19 -11.99 -19.65
N VAL A 391 10.79 -11.09 -18.74
CA VAL A 391 10.84 -9.64 -18.95
C VAL A 391 12.28 -9.12 -18.93
N ILE A 392 13.07 -9.43 -17.90
CA ILE A 392 14.44 -8.88 -17.78
C ILE A 392 15.41 -9.46 -18.82
N SER A 393 15.15 -10.66 -19.34
CA SER A 393 15.93 -11.26 -20.44
C SER A 393 15.54 -10.73 -21.82
N GLY A 394 14.51 -9.88 -21.91
CA GLY A 394 14.00 -9.34 -23.18
C GLY A 394 13.19 -10.33 -24.00
N ARG A 395 12.92 -11.54 -23.50
CA ARG A 395 12.10 -12.55 -24.20
C ARG A 395 10.66 -12.09 -24.45
N LYS A 396 10.16 -11.15 -23.64
CA LYS A 396 8.86 -10.49 -23.79
C LYS A 396 8.95 -9.05 -24.31
N ALA A 397 10.05 -8.63 -24.92
CA ALA A 397 10.24 -7.23 -25.33
C ALA A 397 9.11 -6.69 -26.22
N GLU A 398 8.64 -7.47 -27.19
CA GLU A 398 7.56 -7.05 -28.09
C GLU A 398 6.20 -6.98 -27.38
N GLU A 399 5.89 -7.92 -26.48
CA GLU A 399 4.66 -7.90 -25.66
C GLU A 399 4.65 -6.69 -24.72
N VAL A 400 5.78 -6.44 -24.06
CA VAL A 400 6.00 -5.29 -23.16
C VAL A 400 5.81 -3.98 -23.92
N LYS A 401 6.44 -3.87 -25.10
CA LYS A 401 6.33 -2.70 -25.96
C LYS A 401 4.89 -2.46 -26.40
N ARG A 402 4.21 -3.48 -26.91
CA ARG A 402 2.82 -3.40 -27.37
C ARG A 402 1.85 -2.99 -26.25
N ALA A 403 2.03 -3.52 -25.04
CA ALA A 403 1.23 -3.15 -23.89
C ALA A 403 1.39 -1.66 -23.54
N GLY A 404 2.62 -1.13 -23.65
CA GLY A 404 2.90 0.29 -23.47
C GLY A 404 2.31 1.17 -24.58
N GLU A 405 2.43 0.74 -25.84
CA GLU A 405 1.86 1.44 -27.01
C GLU A 405 0.34 1.61 -26.89
N ILE A 406 -0.39 0.59 -26.43
CA ILE A 406 -1.84 0.67 -26.20
C ILE A 406 -2.20 1.81 -25.23
N VAL A 407 -1.41 1.99 -24.16
CA VAL A 407 -1.63 3.06 -23.17
C VAL A 407 -1.18 4.43 -23.70
N LEU A 408 -0.10 4.50 -24.48
CA LEU A 408 0.32 5.74 -25.14
C LEU A 408 -0.69 6.22 -26.18
N GLU A 409 -1.07 5.36 -27.13
CA GLU A 409 -2.04 5.65 -28.19
C GLU A 409 -3.36 6.15 -27.61
N ALA A 410 -3.80 5.52 -26.53
CA ALA A 410 -4.94 5.95 -25.71
C ALA A 410 -4.82 7.38 -25.15
N THR A 411 -3.64 7.77 -24.66
CA THR A 411 -3.40 9.09 -24.09
C THR A 411 -3.16 10.18 -25.16
N GLU A 412 -2.86 9.78 -26.40
CA GLU A 412 -2.58 10.67 -27.53
C GLU A 412 -3.80 10.85 -28.46
N HIS A 413 -4.52 9.79 -28.83
CA HIS A 413 -5.69 9.85 -29.72
C HIS A 413 -6.91 10.55 -29.12
N ALA A 414 -7.00 10.67 -27.80
CA ALA A 414 -8.05 11.45 -27.15
C ALA A 414 -7.93 12.98 -27.39
N THR A 415 -6.93 13.43 -28.16
CA THR A 415 -6.83 14.81 -28.67
C THR A 415 -7.57 15.03 -30.00
N GLY A 416 -8.05 13.97 -30.67
CA GLY A 416 -8.55 14.05 -32.05
C GLY A 416 -10.07 14.05 -32.26
N THR A 417 -10.91 13.60 -31.31
CA THR A 417 -12.36 13.40 -31.57
C THR A 417 -13.27 13.56 -30.33
N ALA A 418 -13.00 14.51 -29.45
CA ALA A 418 -13.95 14.84 -28.39
C ALA A 418 -14.77 16.09 -28.76
N GLU A 419 -15.84 15.90 -29.54
CA GLU A 419 -17.00 16.78 -29.36
C GLU A 419 -17.50 16.54 -27.93
N ALA A 420 -17.34 17.54 -27.08
CA ALA A 420 -17.88 17.51 -25.73
C ALA A 420 -19.41 17.38 -25.81
N GLN A 421 -19.95 16.19 -25.55
CA GLN A 421 -21.37 16.06 -25.25
C GLN A 421 -21.63 16.75 -23.91
N PRO A 422 -22.59 17.70 -23.84
CA PRO A 422 -22.95 18.31 -22.57
C PRO A 422 -23.45 17.25 -21.61
N LEU A 423 -23.06 17.36 -20.34
CA LEU A 423 -23.73 16.68 -19.23
C LEU A 423 -25.21 17.08 -19.27
N VAL A 424 -26.06 16.19 -19.77
CA VAL A 424 -27.50 16.34 -19.66
C VAL A 424 -27.88 15.98 -18.23
N ASP A 425 -28.29 17.00 -17.47
CA ASP A 425 -29.00 16.84 -16.21
C ASP A 425 -30.15 15.84 -16.40
N ARG A 426 -30.10 14.72 -15.70
CA ARG A 426 -31.28 13.87 -15.50
C ARG A 426 -31.96 14.34 -14.23
N GLU A 427 -33.15 14.91 -14.41
CA GLU A 427 -34.16 15.12 -13.35
C GLU A 427 -34.48 13.84 -12.57
#